data_AF-A0A5E4YMP8-F1
#
_entry.id   AF-A0A5E4YMP8-F1
#
_cell.length_a   1.000
_cell.length_b   1.000
_cell.length_c   1.000
_cell.angle_alpha   90.00
_cell.angle_beta   90.00
_cell.angle_gamma   90.00
#
_symmetry.space_group_name_H-M   'P 1'
#
loop_
_entity.id
_entity.type
_entity.pdbx_description
1 polymer ?
#
loop_
_entity_poly.entity_id
_entity_poly.type
_entity_poly.pdbx_seq_one_letter_code
_entity_poly.pdbx_strand_id
1 'polypeptide(L)'
;MTASYPARVATNILPKSVADKLPEAFEEWSFTEETIDHEQAIETCQLCEQEELRYHFEIRNRLTSHTLWVGSQCILKFELSVFEAGRKLSSTDAKRKLERLTQKMRLDSCISALERLAAAEPNPILPNALKYFRQHKRLTPKFAFVVLWRLRVNNIDHSPSFFKVELKRDLHKQHLRDMPLSQVHEIWPALTGAQRQTAMRMGHSAPKT
;
A
#
# COMPACT_ATOMS: atom_id res chain seq x y z
N MET A 1 27.24 22.39 9.68
CA MET A 1 26.96 22.36 8.23
C MET A 1 26.37 21.00 7.94
N THR A 2 25.10 20.93 7.51
CA THR A 2 24.49 19.67 7.10
C THR A 2 25.16 19.18 5.82
N ALA A 3 25.64 17.94 5.80
CA ALA A 3 26.24 17.35 4.61
C ALA A 3 25.24 17.42 3.43
N SER A 4 25.72 17.70 2.22
CA SER A 4 24.87 17.73 1.03
C SER A 4 24.26 16.36 0.77
N TYR A 5 23.11 16.32 0.09
CA TYR A 5 22.41 15.07 -0.18
C TYR A 5 23.30 13.99 -0.83
N PRO A 6 24.11 14.29 -1.87
CA PRO A 6 25.05 13.31 -2.44
C PRO A 6 26.16 12.87 -1.46
N ALA A 7 26.61 13.76 -0.59
CA ALA A 7 27.65 13.44 0.39
C ALA A 7 27.17 12.40 1.41
N ARG A 8 25.94 12.53 1.93
CA ARG A 8 25.35 11.55 2.85
C ARG A 8 25.26 10.16 2.22
N VAL A 9 24.79 10.10 0.97
CA VAL A 9 24.68 8.86 0.21
C VAL A 9 26.05 8.20 0.05
N ALA A 10 27.07 8.97 -0.32
CA ALA A 10 28.45 8.48 -0.42
C ALA A 10 28.97 7.92 0.91
N THR A 11 28.77 8.65 2.01
CA THR A 11 29.17 8.23 3.36
C THR A 11 28.52 6.91 3.77
N ASN A 12 27.28 6.67 3.36
CA ASN A 12 26.52 5.50 3.78
C ASN A 12 26.76 4.26 2.89
N ILE A 13 27.03 4.46 1.59
CA ILE A 13 27.15 3.34 0.65
C ILE A 13 28.60 2.93 0.36
N LEU A 14 29.53 3.88 0.20
CA LEU A 14 30.90 3.58 -0.23
C LEU A 14 31.65 2.69 0.78
N PRO A 15 31.59 2.93 2.10
CA PRO A 15 32.27 2.06 3.07
C PRO A 15 31.74 0.62 3.11
N LYS A 16 30.58 0.36 2.49
CA LYS A 16 29.93 -0.95 2.43
C LYS A 16 30.06 -1.60 1.04
N SER A 17 30.71 -0.90 0.11
CA SER A 17 30.92 -1.31 -1.28
C SER A 17 32.37 -1.70 -1.54
N VAL A 18 32.59 -2.42 -2.64
CA VAL A 18 33.95 -2.68 -3.15
C VAL A 18 34.44 -1.47 -3.95
N ALA A 19 33.55 -0.89 -4.75
CA ALA A 19 33.83 0.34 -5.49
C ALA A 19 34.06 1.56 -4.59
N ASP A 20 34.94 2.45 -5.04
CA ASP A 20 35.30 3.70 -4.37
C ASP A 20 34.50 4.93 -4.86
N LYS A 21 33.69 4.75 -5.91
CA LYS A 21 32.86 5.78 -6.54
C LYS A 21 31.40 5.38 -6.59
N LEU A 22 30.53 6.39 -6.48
CA LEU A 22 29.07 6.19 -6.40
C LEU A 22 28.46 5.41 -7.57
N PRO A 23 28.71 5.75 -8.87
CA PRO A 23 28.07 5.03 -9.96
C PRO A 23 28.36 3.53 -9.93
N GLU A 24 29.64 3.18 -9.73
CA GLU A 24 30.12 1.80 -9.65
C GLU A 24 29.58 1.11 -8.40
N ALA A 25 29.56 1.80 -7.26
CA ALA A 25 28.99 1.26 -6.02
C ALA A 25 27.53 0.87 -6.20
N PHE A 26 26.69 1.72 -6.82
CA PHE A 26 25.26 1.42 -7.01
C PHE A 26 24.98 0.15 -7.83
N GLU A 27 25.88 -0.22 -8.75
CA GLU A 27 25.75 -1.46 -9.54
C GLU A 27 25.86 -2.73 -8.68
N GLU A 28 26.55 -2.64 -7.53
CA GLU A 28 26.73 -3.75 -6.60
C GLU A 28 25.47 -4.04 -5.77
N TRP A 29 24.52 -3.10 -5.69
CA TRP A 29 23.36 -3.19 -4.81
C TRP A 29 22.08 -3.58 -5.55
N SER A 30 21.28 -4.40 -4.88
CA SER A 30 19.96 -4.77 -5.36
C SER A 30 18.93 -4.86 -4.26
N PHE A 31 17.69 -4.53 -4.60
CA PHE A 31 16.53 -4.80 -3.74
C PHE A 31 16.36 -6.31 -3.49
N THR A 32 16.09 -6.70 -2.25
CA THR A 32 16.06 -8.11 -1.83
C THR A 32 14.68 -8.75 -1.78
N GLU A 33 13.62 -8.00 -2.13
CA GLU A 33 12.20 -8.35 -1.90
C GLU A 33 11.71 -8.17 -0.46
N GLU A 34 12.61 -7.96 0.51
CA GLU A 34 12.23 -7.73 1.90
C GLU A 34 11.71 -6.29 2.10
N THR A 35 10.56 -6.18 2.75
CA THR A 35 9.87 -4.90 2.99
C THR A 35 9.27 -4.84 4.39
N ILE A 36 9.25 -3.65 4.99
CA ILE A 36 8.64 -3.39 6.29
C ILE A 36 7.68 -2.20 6.18
N ASP A 37 6.45 -2.36 6.66
CA ASP A 37 5.52 -1.26 6.95
C ASP A 37 5.59 -0.96 8.45
N HIS A 38 6.05 0.23 8.81
CA HIS A 38 6.14 0.67 10.20
C HIS A 38 4.82 1.23 10.74
N GLU A 39 3.74 1.16 9.95
CA GLU A 39 2.41 1.72 10.18
C GLU A 39 2.37 3.26 10.25
N GLN A 40 3.45 3.90 10.70
CA GLN A 40 3.64 5.34 10.82
C GLN A 40 4.93 5.80 10.12
N ALA A 41 4.96 7.06 9.73
CA ALA A 41 6.10 7.70 9.06
C ALA A 41 7.14 8.17 10.07
N ILE A 42 7.84 7.24 10.72
CA ILE A 42 8.76 7.52 11.83
C ILE A 42 10.21 7.10 11.57
N GLU A 43 10.48 6.45 10.44
CA GLU A 43 11.79 5.89 10.15
C GLU A 43 12.66 6.78 9.27
N THR A 44 13.95 6.47 9.26
CA THR A 44 14.96 7.20 8.49
C THR A 44 15.59 6.30 7.44
N CYS A 45 15.68 6.80 6.21
CA CYS A 45 16.37 6.12 5.11
C CYS A 45 17.85 5.92 5.44
N GLN A 46 18.33 4.68 5.49
CA GLN A 46 19.74 4.40 5.81
C GLN A 46 20.72 4.74 4.67
N LEU A 47 20.21 5.17 3.51
CA LEU A 47 21.04 5.63 2.39
C LEU A 47 21.15 7.16 2.34
N CYS A 48 20.03 7.88 2.30
CA CYS A 48 20.02 9.33 2.11
C CYS A 48 19.75 10.16 3.39
N GLU A 49 19.46 9.47 4.51
CA GLU A 49 19.10 10.05 5.82
C GLU A 49 17.85 10.94 5.80
N GLN A 50 16.97 10.74 4.81
CA GLN A 50 15.65 11.37 4.84
C GLN A 50 14.78 10.68 5.89
N GLU A 51 14.24 11.48 6.80
CA GLU A 51 13.32 11.07 7.87
C GLU A 51 11.88 10.90 7.36
N GLU A 52 10.97 10.52 8.25
CA GLU A 52 9.53 10.34 8.01
C GLU A 52 9.20 9.28 6.95
N LEU A 53 9.97 8.19 6.91
CA LEU A 53 9.64 7.00 6.14
C LEU A 53 8.66 6.11 6.91
N ARG A 54 7.60 5.69 6.22
CA ARG A 54 6.71 4.61 6.70
C ARG A 54 7.13 3.24 6.18
N TYR A 55 7.65 3.19 4.95
CA TYR A 55 7.97 1.93 4.29
C TYR A 55 9.47 1.80 4.08
N HIS A 56 10.01 0.67 4.51
CA HIS A 56 11.38 0.28 4.26
C HIS A 56 11.46 -0.86 3.24
N PHE A 57 12.48 -0.77 2.39
CA PHE A 57 12.83 -1.74 1.38
C PHE A 57 14.30 -2.11 1.63
N GLU A 58 14.59 -3.39 1.84
CA GLU A 58 15.97 -3.83 2.03
C GLU A 58 16.69 -3.85 0.68
N ILE A 59 17.85 -3.22 0.63
CA ILE A 59 18.84 -3.40 -0.43
C ILE A 59 20.04 -4.13 0.13
N ARG A 60 20.69 -4.94 -0.71
CA ARG A 60 21.88 -5.70 -0.35
C ARG A 60 22.96 -5.54 -1.40
N ASN A 61 24.18 -5.33 -0.94
CA ASN A 61 25.38 -5.43 -1.75
C ASN A 61 25.67 -6.90 -2.06
N ARG A 62 25.77 -7.25 -3.35
CA ARG A 62 25.97 -8.63 -3.80
C ARG A 62 27.39 -9.15 -3.56
N LEU A 63 28.36 -8.26 -3.42
CA LEU A 63 29.78 -8.59 -3.25
C LEU A 63 30.16 -8.66 -1.77
N THR A 64 29.62 -7.76 -0.94
CA THR A 64 29.99 -7.63 0.48
C THR A 64 28.92 -8.16 1.44
N SER A 65 27.72 -8.49 0.95
CA SER A 65 26.54 -8.92 1.73
C SER A 65 26.00 -7.88 2.72
N HIS A 66 26.56 -6.68 2.79
CA HIS A 66 25.99 -5.60 3.60
C HIS A 66 24.57 -5.25 3.14
N THR A 67 23.71 -4.90 4.09
CA THR A 67 22.33 -4.47 3.84
C THR A 67 22.08 -3.05 4.32
N LEU A 68 21.08 -2.40 3.71
CA LEU A 68 20.53 -1.12 4.13
C LEU A 68 19.01 -1.14 3.95
N TRP A 69 18.29 -0.51 4.87
CA TRP A 69 16.86 -0.22 4.75
C TRP A 69 16.65 1.16 4.18
N VAL A 70 15.98 1.24 3.03
CA VAL A 70 15.82 2.49 2.28
C VAL A 70 14.36 2.74 1.89
N GLY A 71 14.06 3.99 1.56
CA GLY A 71 12.81 4.32 0.87
C GLY A 71 12.85 3.91 -0.60
N SER A 72 11.69 3.56 -1.18
CA SER A 72 11.58 3.17 -2.60
C SER A 72 12.09 4.25 -3.56
N GLN A 73 11.99 5.53 -3.18
CA GLN A 73 12.52 6.63 -3.99
C GLN A 73 14.04 6.57 -4.16
N CYS A 74 14.78 6.08 -3.16
CA CYS A 74 16.23 5.91 -3.28
C CYS A 74 16.58 4.79 -4.27
N ILE A 75 15.84 3.68 -4.24
CA ILE A 75 16.00 2.59 -5.20
C ILE A 75 15.82 3.11 -6.63
N LEU A 76 14.79 3.92 -6.87
CA LEU A 76 14.50 4.48 -8.19
C LEU A 76 15.49 5.56 -8.62
N LYS A 77 15.83 6.48 -7.71
CA LYS A 77 16.69 7.64 -8.02
C LYS A 77 18.12 7.25 -8.36
N PHE A 78 18.63 6.20 -7.72
CA PHE A 78 19.98 5.68 -7.96
C PHE A 78 19.99 4.43 -8.84
N GLU A 79 18.84 4.10 -9.45
CA GLU A 79 18.68 2.98 -10.38
C GLU A 79 19.22 1.63 -9.84
N LEU A 80 19.06 1.41 -8.53
CA LEU A 80 19.48 0.17 -7.89
C LEU A 80 18.76 -1.01 -8.51
N SER A 81 19.45 -2.14 -8.64
CA SER A 81 18.92 -3.25 -9.42
C SER A 81 17.71 -3.90 -8.71
N VAL A 82 16.58 -3.97 -9.41
CA VAL A 82 15.35 -4.66 -8.97
C VAL A 82 15.11 -5.85 -9.88
N PHE A 83 14.76 -7.01 -9.33
CA PHE A 83 14.59 -8.24 -10.10
C PHE A 83 13.17 -8.79 -9.96
N GLU A 84 12.64 -9.44 -10.99
CA GLU A 84 11.43 -10.24 -10.89
C GLU A 84 11.59 -11.50 -11.75
N ALA A 85 11.27 -12.66 -11.18
CA ALA A 85 11.50 -13.96 -11.84
C ALA A 85 12.93 -14.12 -12.42
N GLY A 86 13.93 -13.66 -11.67
CA GLY A 86 15.35 -13.74 -12.04
C GLY A 86 15.83 -12.71 -13.08
N ARG A 87 14.96 -11.83 -13.60
CA ARG A 87 15.34 -10.80 -14.59
C ARG A 87 15.44 -9.42 -13.95
N LYS A 88 16.47 -8.66 -14.30
CA LYS A 88 16.58 -7.25 -13.92
C LYS A 88 15.48 -6.46 -14.64
N LEU A 89 14.73 -5.68 -13.86
CA LEU A 89 13.63 -4.86 -14.35
C LEU A 89 14.13 -3.55 -14.97
N SER A 90 13.37 -3.03 -15.92
CA SER A 90 13.53 -1.63 -16.36
C SER A 90 13.14 -0.66 -15.23
N SER A 91 13.56 0.61 -15.31
CA SER A 91 13.17 1.63 -14.31
C SER A 91 11.65 1.75 -14.16
N THR A 92 10.91 1.69 -15.28
CA THR A 92 9.44 1.69 -15.29
C THR A 92 8.85 0.47 -14.59
N ASP A 93 9.40 -0.72 -14.84
CA ASP A 93 8.93 -1.96 -14.22
C ASP A 93 9.29 -2.03 -12.73
N ALA A 94 10.47 -1.57 -12.36
CA ALA A 94 10.91 -1.44 -10.97
C ALA A 94 9.97 -0.52 -10.19
N LYS A 95 9.62 0.65 -10.76
CA LYS A 95 8.64 1.56 -10.16
C LYS A 95 7.29 0.88 -9.95
N ARG A 96 6.74 0.23 -10.98
CA ARG A 96 5.47 -0.51 -10.87
C ARG A 96 5.51 -1.59 -9.79
N LYS A 97 6.63 -2.30 -9.69
CA LYS A 97 6.83 -3.33 -8.68
C LYS A 97 6.88 -2.77 -7.27
N LEU A 98 7.68 -1.73 -7.03
CA LEU A 98 7.78 -1.08 -5.72
C LEU A 98 6.43 -0.48 -5.29
N GLU A 99 5.71 0.16 -6.21
CA GLU A 99 4.34 0.66 -5.97
C GLU A 99 3.39 -0.48 -5.59
N ARG A 100 3.44 -1.62 -6.32
CA ARG A 100 2.64 -2.81 -6.00
C ARG A 100 2.94 -3.35 -4.59
N LEU A 101 4.21 -3.37 -4.18
CA LEU A 101 4.61 -3.77 -2.83
C LEU A 101 4.10 -2.78 -1.78
N THR A 102 4.22 -1.47 -2.01
CA THR A 102 3.65 -0.45 -1.11
C THR A 102 2.13 -0.61 -0.96
N GLN A 103 1.39 -0.80 -2.06
CA GLN A 103 -0.05 -1.00 -1.98
C GLN A 103 -0.41 -2.30 -1.24
N LYS A 104 0.38 -3.36 -1.40
CA LYS A 104 0.20 -4.60 -0.66
C LYS A 104 0.43 -4.39 0.84
N MET A 105 1.53 -3.76 1.23
CA MET A 105 1.82 -3.42 2.63
C MET A 105 0.69 -2.61 3.27
N ARG A 106 0.21 -1.57 2.58
CA ARG A 106 -0.94 -0.77 3.04
C ARG A 106 -2.19 -1.59 3.26
N LEU A 107 -2.53 -2.46 2.29
CA LEU A 107 -3.70 -3.34 2.41
C LEU A 107 -3.54 -4.30 3.59
N ASP A 108 -2.37 -4.91 3.74
CA ASP A 108 -2.10 -5.86 4.82
C ASP A 108 -2.22 -5.16 6.20
N SER A 109 -1.65 -3.95 6.34
CA SER A 109 -1.81 -3.11 7.54
C SER A 109 -3.28 -2.74 7.83
N CYS A 110 -4.05 -2.35 6.80
CA CYS A 110 -5.50 -2.09 6.94
C CYS A 110 -6.25 -3.31 7.47
N ILE A 111 -5.97 -4.49 6.91
CA ILE A 111 -6.62 -5.75 7.30
C ILE A 111 -6.26 -6.08 8.75
N SER A 112 -4.99 -5.99 9.13
CA SER A 112 -4.56 -6.25 10.50
C SER A 112 -5.20 -5.29 11.51
N ALA A 113 -5.33 -4.00 11.17
CA ALA A 113 -6.04 -3.03 12.00
C ALA A 113 -7.53 -3.37 12.16
N LEU A 114 -8.20 -3.77 11.07
CA LEU A 114 -9.59 -4.21 11.11
C LEU A 114 -9.78 -5.50 11.91
N GLU A 115 -8.81 -6.42 11.91
CA GLU A 115 -8.86 -7.62 12.73
C GLU A 115 -8.72 -7.33 14.21
N ARG A 116 -7.80 -6.42 14.59
CA ARG A 116 -7.67 -5.95 15.98
C ARG A 116 -8.98 -5.34 16.46
N LEU A 117 -9.62 -4.52 15.61
CA LEU A 117 -10.92 -3.95 15.90
C LEU A 117 -12.02 -5.02 16.03
N ALA A 118 -12.05 -5.98 15.10
CA ALA A 118 -13.01 -7.08 15.09
C ALA A 118 -12.91 -7.96 16.35
N ALA A 119 -11.72 -8.12 16.92
CA ALA A 119 -11.50 -8.84 18.17
C ALA A 119 -11.96 -8.06 19.42
N ALA A 120 -11.95 -6.73 19.36
CA ALA A 120 -12.35 -5.86 20.46
C ALA A 120 -13.87 -5.58 20.50
N GLU A 121 -14.59 -5.83 19.40
CA GLU A 121 -16.03 -5.56 19.28
C GLU A 121 -16.88 -6.83 19.44
N PRO A 122 -18.01 -6.80 20.17
CA PRO A 122 -18.89 -7.97 20.33
C PRO A 122 -19.76 -8.27 19.07
N ASN A 123 -19.50 -7.61 17.94
CA ASN A 123 -20.35 -7.67 16.75
C ASN A 123 -19.70 -8.55 15.65
N PRO A 124 -20.38 -9.63 15.19
CA PRO A 124 -19.80 -10.55 14.22
C PRO A 124 -19.76 -10.02 12.77
N ILE A 125 -20.36 -8.87 12.47
CA ILE A 125 -20.47 -8.37 11.09
C ILE A 125 -19.10 -8.05 10.49
N LEU A 126 -18.21 -7.38 11.24
CA LEU A 126 -16.87 -7.07 10.74
C LEU A 126 -16.01 -8.34 10.53
N PRO A 127 -15.91 -9.29 11.49
CA PRO A 127 -15.27 -10.58 11.25
C PRO A 127 -15.80 -11.30 10.00
N ASN A 128 -17.12 -11.32 9.80
CA ASN A 128 -17.75 -11.93 8.64
C ASN A 128 -17.40 -11.21 7.33
N ALA A 129 -17.36 -9.87 7.34
CA ALA A 129 -16.95 -9.07 6.20
C ALA A 129 -15.48 -9.35 5.82
N LEU A 130 -14.58 -9.45 6.79
CA LEU A 130 -13.16 -9.78 6.57
C LEU A 130 -12.99 -11.20 6.04
N LYS A 131 -13.71 -12.18 6.60
CA LYS A 131 -13.73 -13.56 6.10
C LYS A 131 -14.22 -13.62 4.66
N TYR A 132 -15.31 -12.93 4.34
CA TYR A 132 -15.85 -12.83 2.99
C TYR A 132 -14.84 -12.19 2.02
N PHE A 133 -14.20 -11.08 2.43
CA PHE A 133 -13.19 -10.41 1.62
C PHE A 133 -12.00 -11.33 1.31
N ARG A 134 -11.53 -12.12 2.28
CA ARG A 134 -10.42 -13.06 2.07
C ARG A 134 -10.72 -14.10 1.01
N GLN A 135 -11.95 -14.63 1.04
CA GLN A 135 -12.44 -15.67 0.13
C GLN A 135 -12.69 -15.13 -1.28
N HIS A 136 -13.31 -13.96 -1.39
CA HIS A 136 -13.82 -13.45 -2.68
C HIS A 136 -12.98 -12.31 -3.29
N LYS A 137 -12.07 -11.71 -2.52
CA LYS A 137 -11.31 -10.49 -2.87
C LYS A 137 -12.20 -9.31 -3.28
N ARG A 138 -13.47 -9.34 -2.85
CA ARG A 138 -14.52 -8.37 -3.10
C ARG A 138 -15.46 -8.34 -1.90
N LEU A 139 -16.21 -7.26 -1.75
CA LEU A 139 -17.24 -7.08 -0.73
C LEU A 139 -18.63 -6.95 -1.37
N THR A 140 -19.64 -7.46 -0.68
CA THR A 140 -21.02 -7.08 -0.97
C THR A 140 -21.23 -5.62 -0.53
N PRO A 141 -22.26 -4.91 -1.04
CA PRO A 141 -22.51 -3.52 -0.63
C PRO A 141 -22.64 -3.34 0.89
N LYS A 142 -23.32 -4.27 1.57
CA LYS A 142 -23.48 -4.26 3.03
C LYS A 142 -22.14 -4.43 3.76
N PHE A 143 -21.29 -5.36 3.32
CA PHE A 143 -19.95 -5.52 3.92
C PHE A 143 -19.00 -4.38 3.58
N ALA A 144 -19.09 -3.81 2.38
CA ALA A 144 -18.32 -2.64 1.99
C ALA A 144 -18.62 -1.45 2.91
N PHE A 145 -19.91 -1.22 3.22
CA PHE A 145 -20.31 -0.19 4.16
C PHE A 145 -19.67 -0.41 5.53
N VAL A 146 -19.80 -1.61 6.10
CA VAL A 146 -19.24 -1.93 7.42
C VAL A 146 -17.73 -1.70 7.46
N VAL A 147 -17.00 -2.20 6.45
CA VAL A 147 -15.54 -2.07 6.39
C VAL A 147 -15.11 -0.62 6.26
N LEU A 148 -15.64 0.12 5.28
CA LEU A 148 -15.22 1.50 5.02
C LEU A 148 -15.63 2.45 6.14
N TRP A 149 -16.82 2.25 6.72
CA TRP A 149 -17.24 2.97 7.91
C TRP A 149 -16.28 2.77 9.08
N ARG A 150 -15.86 1.51 9.36
CA ARG A 150 -14.91 1.21 10.44
C ARG A 150 -13.53 1.81 10.19
N LEU A 151 -13.05 1.78 8.95
CA LEU A 151 -11.78 2.42 8.59
C LEU A 151 -11.84 3.93 8.84
N ARG A 152 -12.93 4.59 8.44
CA ARG A 152 -13.11 6.03 8.64
C ARG A 152 -13.20 6.42 10.12
N VAL A 153 -14.11 5.79 10.88
CA VAL A 153 -14.35 6.21 12.28
C VAL A 153 -13.18 5.91 13.20
N ASN A 154 -12.31 4.97 12.86
CA ASN A 154 -11.09 4.65 13.62
C ASN A 154 -9.83 5.31 13.02
N ASN A 155 -9.97 6.18 12.02
CA ASN A 155 -8.86 6.87 11.34
C ASN A 155 -7.74 5.90 10.86
N ILE A 156 -8.13 4.75 10.32
CA ILE A 156 -7.19 3.78 9.77
C ILE A 156 -6.83 4.23 8.35
N ASP A 157 -5.55 4.55 8.11
CA ASP A 157 -5.07 4.90 6.76
C ASP A 157 -5.38 3.76 5.78
N HIS A 158 -6.02 4.09 4.67
CA HIS A 158 -6.37 3.13 3.65
C HIS A 158 -6.56 3.79 2.28
N SER A 159 -6.55 2.97 1.23
CA SER A 159 -7.11 3.35 -0.06
C SER A 159 -8.49 2.71 -0.22
N PRO A 160 -9.56 3.47 -0.52
CA PRO A 160 -10.87 2.89 -0.79
C PRO A 160 -10.88 1.88 -1.94
N SER A 161 -9.93 1.99 -2.88
CA SER A 161 -9.80 1.07 -4.02
C SER A 161 -9.40 -0.36 -3.62
N PHE A 162 -8.92 -0.57 -2.39
CA PHE A 162 -8.60 -1.90 -1.87
C PHE A 162 -9.85 -2.77 -1.70
N PHE A 163 -10.98 -2.17 -1.33
CA PHE A 163 -12.20 -2.88 -0.97
C PHE A 163 -13.22 -2.84 -2.10
N LYS A 164 -12.93 -3.58 -3.18
CA LYS A 164 -13.78 -3.64 -4.37
C LYS A 164 -15.19 -4.13 -4.05
N VAL A 165 -16.20 -3.36 -4.44
CA VAL A 165 -17.62 -3.74 -4.27
C VAL A 165 -18.10 -4.60 -5.45
N GLU A 166 -18.81 -5.69 -5.17
CA GLU A 166 -19.41 -6.54 -6.19
C GLU A 166 -20.91 -6.25 -6.38
N LEU A 167 -21.27 -5.88 -7.62
CA LEU A 167 -22.65 -5.58 -8.03
C LEU A 167 -23.12 -6.42 -9.23
N LYS A 168 -22.49 -7.58 -9.47
CA LYS A 168 -22.86 -8.45 -10.61
C LYS A 168 -24.20 -9.14 -10.40
N ARG A 169 -24.46 -9.64 -9.19
CA ARG A 169 -25.67 -10.39 -8.84
C ARG A 169 -26.83 -9.44 -8.56
N ASP A 170 -28.03 -9.82 -8.98
CA ASP A 170 -29.23 -8.99 -8.78
C ASP A 170 -29.54 -8.76 -7.31
N LEU A 171 -29.28 -9.75 -6.45
CA LEU A 171 -29.36 -9.57 -5.00
C LEU A 171 -28.46 -8.44 -4.48
N HIS A 172 -27.25 -8.29 -5.02
CA HIS A 172 -26.33 -7.22 -4.58
C HIS A 172 -26.78 -5.86 -5.10
N LYS A 173 -27.35 -5.81 -6.31
CA LYS A 173 -27.97 -4.60 -6.87
C LYS A 173 -29.17 -4.17 -6.03
N GLN A 174 -30.01 -5.12 -5.61
CA GLN A 174 -31.13 -4.87 -4.70
C GLN A 174 -30.64 -4.35 -3.35
N HIS A 175 -29.63 -4.99 -2.75
CA HIS A 175 -29.02 -4.48 -1.51
C HIS A 175 -28.48 -3.06 -1.64
N LEU A 176 -27.93 -2.68 -2.80
CA LEU A 176 -27.49 -1.30 -3.03
C LEU A 176 -28.68 -0.35 -3.19
N ARG A 177 -29.73 -0.76 -3.91
CA ARG A 177 -30.94 0.03 -4.10
C ARG A 177 -31.62 0.36 -2.76
N ASP A 178 -31.74 -0.64 -1.90
CA ASP A 178 -32.44 -0.54 -0.61
C ASP A 178 -31.56 0.12 0.49
N MET A 179 -30.29 0.39 0.19
CA MET A 179 -29.34 0.97 1.13
C MET A 179 -29.65 2.46 1.39
N PRO A 180 -29.60 2.95 2.64
CA PRO A 180 -29.70 4.38 2.92
C PRO A 180 -28.63 5.18 2.19
N LEU A 181 -28.97 6.38 1.73
CA LEU A 181 -28.06 7.25 0.97
C LEU A 181 -26.73 7.51 1.71
N SER A 182 -26.78 7.68 3.03
CA SER A 182 -25.60 7.89 3.87
C SER A 182 -24.61 6.71 3.82
N GLN A 183 -25.10 5.47 3.76
CA GLN A 183 -24.26 4.28 3.63
C GLN A 183 -23.71 4.14 2.20
N VAL A 184 -24.49 4.55 1.20
CA VAL A 184 -24.03 4.60 -0.20
C VAL A 184 -22.91 5.61 -0.36
N HIS A 185 -22.99 6.76 0.31
CA HIS A 185 -21.93 7.77 0.34
C HIS A 185 -20.64 7.23 0.97
N GLU A 186 -20.74 6.45 2.04
CA GLU A 186 -19.58 5.81 2.68
C GLU A 186 -18.85 4.84 1.72
N ILE A 187 -19.59 4.06 0.92
CA ILE A 187 -18.96 3.14 -0.05
C ILE A 187 -18.63 3.77 -1.40
N TRP A 188 -19.07 5.00 -1.65
CA TRP A 188 -18.94 5.69 -2.94
C TRP A 188 -17.49 5.76 -3.48
N PRO A 189 -16.46 6.03 -2.64
CA PRO A 189 -15.08 6.06 -3.11
C PRO A 189 -14.58 4.70 -3.63
N ALA A 190 -15.14 3.59 -3.15
CA ALA A 190 -14.80 2.23 -3.57
C ALA A 190 -15.57 1.73 -4.80
N LEU A 191 -16.62 2.44 -5.23
CA LEU A 191 -17.37 2.12 -6.44
C LEU A 191 -16.61 2.57 -7.70
N THR A 192 -16.63 1.73 -8.75
CA THR A 192 -16.13 2.14 -10.07
C THR A 192 -17.07 3.15 -10.73
N GLY A 193 -16.60 3.85 -11.77
CA GLY A 193 -17.44 4.80 -12.52
C GLY A 193 -18.76 4.19 -13.02
N ALA A 194 -18.72 2.97 -13.58
CA ALA A 194 -19.91 2.26 -14.02
C ALA A 194 -20.86 1.87 -12.86
N GLN A 195 -20.30 1.55 -11.69
CA GLN A 195 -21.10 1.23 -10.50
C GLN A 195 -21.75 2.47 -9.91
N ARG A 196 -21.07 3.63 -9.91
CA ARG A 196 -21.65 4.92 -9.52
C ARG A 196 -22.82 5.31 -10.42
N GLN A 197 -22.66 5.16 -11.74
CA GLN A 197 -23.75 5.37 -12.70
C GLN A 197 -24.93 4.43 -12.45
N THR A 198 -24.64 3.17 -12.10
CA THR A 198 -25.68 2.20 -11.74
C THR A 198 -26.41 2.60 -10.45
N ALA A 199 -25.69 3.09 -9.43
CA ALA A 199 -26.28 3.59 -8.19
C ALA A 199 -27.17 4.81 -8.44
N MET A 200 -26.75 5.73 -9.32
CA MET A 200 -27.57 6.89 -9.71
C MET A 200 -28.88 6.47 -10.38
N ARG A 201 -28.84 5.47 -11.29
CA ARG A 201 -30.06 4.91 -11.90
C ARG A 201 -30.99 4.23 -10.88
N MET A 202 -30.48 3.87 -9.70
CA MET A 202 -31.27 3.30 -8.60
C MET A 202 -31.84 4.36 -7.65
N GLY A 203 -31.63 5.66 -7.94
CA GLY A 203 -32.15 6.78 -7.14
C GLY A 203 -31.15 7.39 -6.15
N HIS A 204 -29.89 6.92 -6.13
CA HIS A 204 -28.85 7.51 -5.28
C HIS A 204 -28.21 8.75 -5.89
N SER A 205 -27.60 9.59 -5.06
CA SER A 205 -26.82 10.75 -5.49
C SER A 205 -25.38 10.66 -5.00
N ALA A 206 -24.46 11.32 -5.70
CA ALA A 206 -23.08 11.43 -5.25
C ALA A 206 -22.98 12.24 -3.93
N PRO A 207 -22.02 11.94 -3.04
CA PRO A 207 -21.73 12.79 -1.89
C PRO A 207 -21.34 14.19 -2.36
N LYS A 208 -21.79 15.22 -1.63
CA LYS A 208 -21.37 16.59 -1.87
C LYS A 208 -19.92 16.73 -1.39
N THR A 209 -19.04 17.17 -2.28
CA THR A 209 -17.65 17.53 -1.98
C THR A 209 -17.57 18.73 -1.05
#